data_AF-A0A7C7KZ15-F1
#
_entry.id   AF-A0A7C7KZ15-F1
#
_cell.length_a   1.000
_cell.length_b   1.000
_cell.length_c   1.000
_cell.angle_alpha   90.00
_cell.angle_beta   90.00
_cell.angle_gamma   90.00
#
_symmetry.space_group_name_H-M   'P 1'
#
loop_
_entity.id
_entity.type
_entity.pdbx_description
1 polymer ?
#
loop_
_entity_poly.entity_id
_entity_poly.type
_entity_poly.pdbx_seq_one_letter_code
_entity_poly.pdbx_strand_id
1 'polypeptide(L)'
;MALHEEHYRLSFFLENGFVRRRCRVCGEFFWTLDAEREVCGESPCVPYGFVDKTPTRERLSVREARSRFLTFFKERSHEVINPYPVVARWRTDLYLVHASIIDFQPWVTNGIAPPPANPLVISQPCIRMVDIDKVGLTFGRHLTIFEMGGHHAFNYPDKPIYWKEETTAYCHEFMTKTLGVDPISITYKEAFWSGGGNAGPCLEVISHGLELATLVFMQYKTDGEELEETPIKTVDTWYGIERYAWFSQGTPSCFDAIYGDLYPK
;
A
#
# COMPACT_ATOMS: atom_id res chain seq x y z
N MET A 1 12.12 -17.12 -5.53
CA MET A 1 12.64 -16.29 -6.64
C MET A 1 13.62 -15.28 -6.06
N ALA A 2 14.83 -15.13 -6.62
CA ALA A 2 15.80 -14.18 -6.06
C ALA A 2 15.32 -12.74 -6.33
N LEU A 3 15.22 -11.92 -5.29
CA LEU A 3 14.94 -10.50 -5.43
C LEU A 3 16.20 -9.80 -5.97
N HIS A 4 16.14 -9.31 -7.21
CA HIS A 4 17.24 -8.55 -7.80
C HIS A 4 17.26 -7.13 -7.21
N GLU A 5 18.39 -6.72 -6.63
CA GLU A 5 18.56 -5.40 -5.98
C GLU A 5 18.18 -4.24 -6.91
N GLU A 6 18.43 -4.38 -8.21
CA GLU A 6 18.12 -3.37 -9.22
C GLU A 6 16.64 -2.96 -9.24
N HIS A 7 15.73 -3.82 -8.81
CA HIS A 7 14.31 -3.48 -8.74
C HIS A 7 13.94 -2.53 -7.60
N TYR A 8 14.80 -2.43 -6.58
CA TYR A 8 14.55 -1.73 -5.32
C TYR A 8 15.53 -0.58 -5.07
N ARG A 9 16.66 -0.57 -5.78
CA ARG A 9 17.67 0.49 -5.73
C ARG A 9 17.22 1.71 -6.54
N LEU A 10 16.29 2.47 -5.96
CA LEU A 10 15.71 3.67 -6.56
C LEU A 10 16.60 4.90 -6.35
N SER A 11 16.66 5.81 -7.34
CA SER A 11 17.35 7.09 -7.22
C SER A 11 16.79 7.92 -6.06
N PHE A 12 15.47 7.87 -5.85
CA PHE A 12 14.80 8.50 -4.71
C PHE A 12 15.49 8.17 -3.38
N PHE A 13 15.84 6.91 -3.14
CA PHE A 13 16.51 6.52 -1.90
C PHE A 13 17.93 7.08 -1.81
N LEU A 14 18.70 6.94 -2.89
CA LEU A 14 20.09 7.36 -2.94
C LEU A 14 20.25 8.87 -2.76
N GLU A 15 19.37 9.65 -3.40
CA GLU A 15 19.39 11.11 -3.36
C GLU A 15 18.88 11.69 -2.03
N ASN A 16 18.01 10.96 -1.33
CA ASN A 16 17.42 11.40 -0.05
C ASN A 16 18.11 10.80 1.18
N GLY A 17 19.29 10.17 1.03
CA GLY A 17 20.11 9.71 2.15
C GLY A 17 19.63 8.41 2.81
N PHE A 18 18.76 7.65 2.15
CA PHE A 18 18.39 6.32 2.62
C PHE A 18 19.54 5.35 2.43
N VAL A 19 19.71 4.46 3.41
CA VAL A 19 20.65 3.33 3.33
C VAL A 19 19.88 2.01 3.25
N ARG A 20 20.39 1.10 2.42
CA ARG A 20 19.90 -0.26 2.32
C ARG A 20 20.49 -1.10 3.45
N ARG A 21 19.64 -1.76 4.23
CA ARG A 21 20.01 -2.63 5.35
C ARG A 21 19.34 -3.99 5.18
N ARG A 22 19.85 -5.00 5.87
CA ARG A 22 19.25 -6.34 5.95
C ARG A 22 18.74 -6.57 7.35
N CYS A 23 17.48 -6.94 7.49
CA CYS A 23 16.87 -7.15 8.79
C CYS A 23 17.51 -8.35 9.49
N ARG A 24 17.99 -8.17 10.73
CA ARG A 24 18.57 -9.26 11.53
C ARG A 24 17.57 -10.35 11.94
N VAL A 25 16.27 -10.09 11.85
CA VAL A 25 15.20 -11.01 12.28
C VAL A 25 14.64 -11.81 11.11
N CYS A 26 14.03 -11.15 10.11
CA CYS A 26 13.44 -11.85 8.96
C CYS A 26 14.43 -12.08 7.80
N GLY A 27 15.60 -11.43 7.81
CA GLY A 27 16.58 -11.56 6.74
C GLY A 27 16.26 -10.76 5.47
N GLU A 28 15.11 -10.10 5.38
CA GLU A 28 14.71 -9.26 4.24
C GLU A 28 15.47 -7.94 4.19
N PHE A 29 15.63 -7.40 2.99
CA PHE A 29 16.24 -6.09 2.79
C PHE A 29 15.22 -4.97 2.96
N PHE A 30 15.68 -3.82 3.45
CA PHE A 30 14.86 -2.63 3.61
C PHE A 30 15.69 -1.35 3.51
N TRP A 31 15.03 -0.24 3.21
CA TRP A 31 15.61 1.09 3.14
C TRP A 31 15.18 1.92 4.35
N THR A 32 16.11 2.68 4.91
CA THR A 32 15.91 3.47 6.14
C THR A 32 16.77 4.73 6.12
N LEU A 33 16.30 5.82 6.73
CA LEU A 33 17.12 7.02 7.01
C LEU A 33 17.98 6.84 8.27
N ASP A 34 17.57 5.97 9.18
CA ASP A 34 18.37 5.61 10.35
C ASP A 34 19.47 4.64 9.94
N ALA A 35 20.70 5.16 9.85
CA ALA A 35 21.86 4.36 9.48
C ALA A 35 22.08 3.21 10.45
N GLU A 36 21.82 3.34 11.75
CA GLU A 36 22.13 2.32 12.75
C GLU A 36 21.02 1.27 12.91
N ARG A 37 19.92 1.39 12.14
CA ARG A 37 18.79 0.46 12.22
C ARG A 37 19.14 -0.94 11.72
N GLU A 38 18.94 -1.93 12.59
CA GLU A 38 19.21 -3.35 12.30
C GLU A 38 17.97 -4.20 11.96
N VAL A 39 16.76 -3.64 12.08
CA VAL A 39 15.48 -4.34 11.87
C VAL A 39 14.58 -3.61 10.88
N CYS A 40 13.77 -4.34 10.10
CA CYS A 40 12.93 -3.75 9.05
C CYS A 40 11.84 -2.81 9.57
N GLY A 41 11.53 -2.85 10.88
CA GLY A 41 10.53 -1.99 11.50
C GLY A 41 9.09 -2.50 11.39
N GLU A 42 8.86 -3.70 10.85
CA GLU A 42 7.54 -4.33 10.77
C GLU A 42 7.31 -5.35 11.90
N SER A 43 6.06 -5.49 12.35
CA SER A 43 5.64 -6.61 13.18
C SER A 43 5.58 -7.91 12.36
N PRO A 44 6.17 -9.03 12.83
CA PRO A 44 6.60 -9.28 14.22
C PRO A 44 8.08 -8.99 14.54
N CYS A 45 8.88 -8.47 13.60
CA CYS A 45 10.29 -8.16 13.86
C CYS A 45 10.47 -7.07 14.94
N VAL A 46 9.49 -6.18 15.07
CA VAL A 46 9.33 -5.24 16.18
C VAL A 46 7.86 -5.21 16.65
N PRO A 47 7.58 -4.93 17.94
CA PRO A 47 6.22 -4.68 18.39
C PRO A 47 5.68 -3.34 17.85
N TYR A 48 4.37 -3.11 17.99
CA TYR A 48 3.78 -1.82 17.67
C TYR A 48 4.28 -0.73 18.62
N GLY A 49 4.87 0.33 18.06
CA GLY A 49 5.46 1.43 18.82
C GLY A 49 4.59 2.69 18.91
N PHE A 50 3.40 2.67 18.30
CA PHE A 50 2.50 3.83 18.15
C PHE A 50 1.27 3.82 19.07
N VAL A 51 0.97 2.70 19.74
CA VAL A 51 -0.15 2.62 20.70
C VAL A 51 0.09 3.63 21.83
N ASP A 52 -0.99 4.32 22.24
CA ASP A 52 -1.00 5.44 23.18
C ASP A 52 -0.22 6.68 22.72
N LYS A 53 0.16 6.74 21.44
CA LYS A 53 0.84 7.88 20.82
C LYS A 53 0.06 8.39 19.61
N THR A 54 0.47 9.55 19.10
CA THR A 54 -0.05 10.11 17.84
C THR A 54 1.15 10.44 16.97
N PRO A 55 1.63 9.49 16.13
CA PRO A 55 2.81 9.69 15.28
C PRO A 55 2.57 10.62 14.07
N THR A 56 1.32 11.03 13.86
CA THR A 56 0.89 12.01 12.85
C THR A 56 0.68 13.38 13.49
N ARG A 57 0.50 14.44 12.69
CA ARG A 57 0.19 15.80 13.21
C ARG A 57 -1.11 15.88 13.98
N GLU A 58 -2.11 15.10 13.57
CA GLU A 58 -3.45 15.09 14.14
C GLU A 58 -4.00 13.67 14.12
N ARG A 59 -5.00 13.43 14.97
CA ARG A 59 -5.78 12.19 14.97
C ARG A 59 -6.83 12.26 13.87
N LEU A 60 -6.95 11.20 13.09
CA LEU A 60 -7.86 11.14 11.95
C LEU A 60 -8.88 10.02 12.16
N SER A 61 -10.15 10.34 11.93
CA SER A 61 -11.17 9.34 11.64
C SER A 61 -10.89 8.65 10.29
N VAL A 62 -11.51 7.49 10.05
CA VAL A 62 -11.43 6.79 8.74
C VAL A 62 -11.87 7.70 7.59
N ARG A 63 -12.92 8.52 7.82
CA ARG A 63 -13.42 9.48 6.83
C ARG A 63 -12.40 10.57 6.51
N GLU A 64 -11.70 11.09 7.52
CA GLU A 64 -10.68 12.12 7.33
C GLU A 64 -9.43 11.54 6.66
N ALA A 65 -8.98 10.35 7.08
CA ALA A 65 -7.88 9.64 6.43
C ALA A 65 -8.15 9.42 4.93
N ARG A 66 -9.37 8.94 4.59
CA ARG A 66 -9.83 8.82 3.20
C ARG A 66 -9.77 10.14 2.45
N SER A 67 -10.34 11.20 3.04
CA SER A 67 -10.39 12.51 2.39
C SER A 67 -8.99 13.08 2.14
N ARG A 68 -8.07 12.94 3.11
CA ARG A 68 -6.68 13.40 2.96
C ARG A 68 -5.97 12.65 1.83
N PHE A 69 -6.14 11.33 1.76
CA PHE A 69 -5.57 10.50 0.69
C PHE A 69 -6.07 10.92 -0.69
N LEU A 70 -7.39 10.98 -0.89
CA LEU A 70 -7.96 11.34 -2.19
C LEU A 70 -7.60 12.77 -2.61
N THR A 71 -7.65 13.74 -1.69
CA THR A 71 -7.28 15.13 -1.98
C THR A 71 -5.81 15.25 -2.35
N PHE A 72 -4.90 14.58 -1.64
CA PHE A 72 -3.47 14.62 -1.93
C PHE A 72 -3.15 14.20 -3.37
N PHE A 73 -3.74 13.11 -3.84
CA PHE A 73 -3.52 12.64 -5.21
C PHE A 73 -4.27 13.47 -6.25
N LYS A 74 -5.45 14.00 -5.93
CA LYS A 74 -6.18 14.95 -6.78
C LYS A 74 -5.35 16.21 -7.07
N GLU A 75 -4.69 16.76 -6.05
CA GLU A 75 -3.78 17.92 -6.21
C GLU A 75 -2.55 17.60 -7.07
N ARG A 76 -2.23 16.32 -7.26
CA ARG A 76 -1.18 15.80 -8.14
C ARG A 76 -1.74 15.24 -9.44
N SER A 77 -2.86 15.80 -9.91
CA SER A 77 -3.48 15.49 -11.20
C SER A 77 -3.94 14.03 -11.38
N HIS A 78 -4.20 13.30 -10.29
CA HIS A 78 -4.88 12.01 -10.36
C HIS A 78 -6.38 12.23 -10.34
N GLU A 79 -7.11 11.64 -11.27
CA GLU A 79 -8.56 11.72 -11.28
C GLU A 79 -9.14 10.87 -10.14
N VAL A 80 -10.06 11.42 -9.36
CA VAL A 80 -10.72 10.69 -8.27
C VAL A 80 -11.85 9.83 -8.86
N ILE A 81 -11.72 8.52 -8.73
CA ILE A 81 -12.72 7.55 -9.22
C ILE A 81 -13.60 7.05 -8.07
N ASN A 82 -14.88 6.85 -8.37
CA ASN A 82 -15.81 6.26 -7.41
C ASN A 82 -15.48 4.78 -7.16
N PRO A 83 -15.66 4.27 -5.93
CA PRO A 83 -15.45 2.87 -5.65
C PRO A 83 -16.37 1.96 -6.46
N TYR A 84 -15.83 0.83 -6.88
CA TYR A 84 -16.54 -0.29 -7.48
C TYR A 84 -17.27 -1.10 -6.40
N PRO A 85 -18.30 -1.90 -6.76
CA PRO A 85 -18.95 -2.78 -5.80
C PRO A 85 -17.97 -3.87 -5.32
N VAL A 86 -18.12 -4.30 -4.07
CA VAL A 86 -17.30 -5.38 -3.49
C VAL A 86 -17.47 -6.74 -4.18
N VAL A 87 -18.51 -6.90 -5.00
CA VAL A 87 -18.75 -8.08 -5.84
C VAL A 87 -18.19 -7.83 -7.22
N ALA A 88 -17.26 -8.68 -7.66
CA ALA A 88 -16.50 -8.49 -8.89
C ALA A 88 -17.31 -8.91 -10.15
N ARG A 89 -18.33 -8.11 -10.51
CA ARG A 89 -19.29 -8.43 -11.59
C ARG A 89 -18.69 -8.44 -13.00
N TRP A 90 -17.53 -7.80 -13.20
CA TRP A 90 -16.86 -7.63 -14.50
C TRP A 90 -15.85 -8.73 -14.85
N ARG A 91 -15.67 -9.71 -13.95
CA ARG A 91 -14.73 -10.82 -14.12
C ARG A 91 -15.36 -12.13 -13.66
N THR A 92 -14.77 -13.25 -14.05
CA THR A 92 -15.32 -14.61 -13.83
C THR A 92 -14.44 -15.51 -12.97
N ASP A 93 -13.24 -15.05 -12.63
CA ASP A 93 -12.22 -15.79 -11.90
C ASP A 93 -12.16 -15.43 -10.40
N LEU A 94 -12.73 -14.29 -10.01
CA LEU A 94 -12.87 -13.87 -8.61
C LEU A 94 -14.31 -13.48 -8.30
N TYR A 95 -14.79 -13.83 -7.10
CA TYR A 95 -16.11 -13.43 -6.62
C TYR A 95 -16.13 -12.03 -5.99
N LEU A 96 -15.08 -11.70 -5.22
CA LEU A 96 -15.00 -10.49 -4.40
C LEU A 96 -13.77 -9.66 -4.73
N VAL A 97 -13.92 -8.34 -4.63
CA VAL A 97 -12.83 -7.37 -4.73
C VAL A 97 -12.02 -7.42 -3.45
N HIS A 98 -10.78 -7.89 -3.52
CA HIS A 98 -9.85 -7.96 -2.39
C HIS A 98 -8.63 -7.03 -2.52
N ALA A 99 -8.55 -6.32 -3.65
CA ALA A 99 -7.61 -5.24 -3.92
C ALA A 99 -8.17 -4.22 -4.92
N SER A 100 -7.76 -2.96 -4.86
CA SER A 100 -8.21 -1.90 -5.77
C SER A 100 -7.83 -2.18 -7.21
N ILE A 101 -6.68 -2.82 -7.45
CA ILE A 101 -6.25 -3.20 -8.80
C ILE A 101 -7.19 -4.20 -9.50
N ILE A 102 -7.98 -4.96 -8.73
CA ILE A 102 -8.95 -5.95 -9.25
C ILE A 102 -10.05 -5.27 -10.06
N ASP A 103 -10.35 -4.01 -9.77
CA ASP A 103 -11.32 -3.20 -10.50
C ASP A 103 -10.92 -3.02 -11.98
N PHE A 104 -9.61 -3.09 -12.25
CA PHE A 104 -9.03 -2.85 -13.57
C PHE A 104 -8.53 -4.15 -14.23
N GLN A 105 -8.33 -5.22 -13.45
CA GLN A 105 -7.95 -6.53 -13.97
C GLN A 105 -9.12 -7.32 -14.58
N PRO A 106 -8.85 -8.18 -15.57
CA PRO A 106 -7.62 -8.26 -16.36
C PRO A 106 -7.62 -7.28 -17.56
N TRP A 107 -8.76 -6.61 -17.82
CA TRP A 107 -9.01 -5.90 -19.08
C TRP A 107 -8.09 -4.70 -19.29
N VAL A 108 -7.94 -3.86 -18.27
CA VAL A 108 -7.11 -2.64 -18.36
C VAL A 108 -5.63 -2.99 -18.25
N THR A 109 -5.27 -3.87 -17.32
CA THR A 109 -3.88 -4.28 -17.10
C THR A 109 -3.29 -5.03 -18.30
N ASN A 110 -4.12 -5.69 -19.12
CA ASN A 110 -3.70 -6.31 -20.38
C ASN A 110 -3.87 -5.40 -21.60
N GLY A 111 -4.39 -4.18 -21.45
CA GLY A 111 -4.55 -3.22 -22.55
C GLY A 111 -5.74 -3.49 -23.47
N ILE A 112 -6.66 -4.35 -23.05
CA ILE A 112 -7.88 -4.67 -23.80
C ILE A 112 -8.89 -3.51 -23.68
N ALA A 113 -8.91 -2.83 -22.54
CA ALA A 113 -9.76 -1.67 -22.28
C ALA A 113 -8.94 -0.50 -21.70
N PRO A 114 -9.30 0.76 -21.99
CA PRO A 114 -8.64 1.90 -21.36
C PRO A 114 -9.04 2.00 -19.88
N PRO A 115 -8.17 2.53 -19.00
CA PRO A 115 -8.57 2.89 -17.64
C PRO A 115 -9.59 4.04 -17.66
N PRO A 116 -10.43 4.19 -16.62
CA PRO A 116 -11.39 5.30 -16.55
C PRO A 116 -10.71 6.68 -16.48
N ALA A 117 -9.49 6.73 -15.96
CA ALA A 117 -8.59 7.89 -16.02
C ALA A 117 -7.13 7.40 -15.86
N ASN A 118 -6.14 8.22 -16.24
CA ASN A 118 -4.73 7.86 -16.11
C ASN A 118 -3.85 9.11 -15.89
N PRO A 119 -3.23 9.29 -14.71
CA PRO A 119 -3.34 8.44 -13.53
C PRO A 119 -4.68 8.62 -12.78
N LEU A 120 -5.04 7.68 -11.92
CA LEU A 120 -6.27 7.72 -11.13
C LEU A 120 -5.99 7.48 -9.63
N VAL A 121 -6.92 7.90 -8.77
CA VAL A 121 -6.93 7.59 -7.34
C VAL A 121 -8.32 7.13 -6.89
N ILE A 122 -8.36 6.11 -6.03
CA ILE A 122 -9.59 5.48 -5.53
C ILE A 122 -9.43 5.08 -4.06
N SER A 123 -10.55 5.05 -3.32
CA SER A 123 -10.65 4.39 -2.00
C SER A 123 -11.63 3.25 -2.15
N GLN A 124 -11.12 2.06 -2.44
CA GLN A 124 -11.91 0.89 -2.81
C GLN A 124 -12.21 0.02 -1.59
N PRO A 125 -13.48 -0.19 -1.20
CA PRO A 125 -13.85 -1.22 -0.25
C PRO A 125 -13.44 -2.61 -0.77
N CYS A 126 -12.70 -3.34 0.05
CA CYS A 126 -12.17 -4.66 -0.25
C CYS A 126 -12.61 -5.66 0.80
N ILE A 127 -12.86 -6.90 0.39
CA ILE A 127 -13.12 -8.04 1.27
C ILE A 127 -12.01 -9.07 1.11
N ARG A 128 -11.32 -9.40 2.19
CA ARG A 128 -10.33 -10.48 2.26
C ARG A 128 -10.78 -11.55 3.23
N MET A 129 -11.05 -12.74 2.71
CA MET A 129 -11.43 -13.90 3.52
C MET A 129 -10.25 -14.78 3.90
N VAL A 130 -9.11 -14.64 3.22
CA VAL A 130 -7.89 -15.44 3.47
C VAL A 130 -7.27 -15.17 4.85
N ASP A 131 -7.54 -14.01 5.43
CA ASP A 131 -7.02 -13.61 6.75
C ASP A 131 -8.10 -13.67 7.85
N ILE A 132 -9.24 -14.33 7.60
CA ILE A 132 -10.37 -14.34 8.54
C ILE A 132 -9.97 -14.86 9.93
N ASP A 133 -9.11 -15.89 9.99
CA ASP A 133 -8.64 -16.49 11.24
C ASP A 133 -7.76 -15.54 12.07
N LYS A 134 -7.22 -14.47 11.46
CA LYS A 134 -6.39 -13.46 12.13
C LYS A 134 -7.20 -12.28 12.64
N VAL A 135 -8.43 -12.10 12.15
CA VAL A 135 -9.29 -10.97 12.53
C VAL A 135 -9.62 -11.08 14.03
N GLY A 136 -9.36 -10.00 14.76
CA GLY A 136 -9.47 -9.96 16.23
C GLY A 136 -8.18 -10.34 16.96
N LEU A 137 -7.39 -11.29 16.43
CA LEU A 137 -6.17 -11.78 17.09
C LEU A 137 -4.97 -10.83 16.92
N THR A 138 -4.95 -10.01 15.87
CA THR A 138 -3.82 -9.12 15.58
C THR A 138 -4.14 -7.65 15.84
N PHE A 139 -4.88 -7.35 16.93
CA PHE A 139 -5.22 -5.98 17.35
C PHE A 139 -5.85 -5.11 16.24
N GLY A 140 -6.55 -5.73 15.29
CA GLY A 140 -7.19 -5.04 14.17
C GLY A 140 -6.29 -4.70 12.98
N ARG A 141 -5.03 -5.21 12.92
CA ARG A 141 -4.22 -5.18 11.68
C ARG A 141 -4.93 -5.86 10.50
N HIS A 142 -5.65 -6.95 10.77
CA HIS A 142 -6.44 -7.70 9.81
C HIS A 142 -7.93 -7.41 10.04
N LEU A 143 -8.61 -7.08 8.94
CA LEU A 143 -10.05 -6.84 8.86
C LEU A 143 -10.60 -7.71 7.73
N THR A 144 -11.84 -8.18 7.85
CA THR A 144 -12.52 -8.87 6.74
C THR A 144 -12.91 -7.89 5.64
N ILE A 145 -13.40 -6.71 6.02
CA ILE A 145 -13.73 -5.60 5.13
C ILE A 145 -12.93 -4.36 5.55
N PHE A 146 -12.33 -3.69 4.57
CA PHE A 146 -11.52 -2.50 4.76
C PHE A 146 -11.47 -1.68 3.48
N GLU A 147 -11.03 -0.43 3.56
CA GLU A 147 -10.82 0.43 2.43
C GLU A 147 -9.37 0.49 2.02
N MET A 148 -9.17 0.20 0.74
CA MET A 148 -7.89 0.21 0.07
C MET A 148 -7.78 1.48 -0.76
N GLY A 149 -7.00 2.44 -0.27
CA GLY A 149 -6.55 3.56 -1.07
C GLY A 149 -5.59 3.06 -2.15
N GLY A 150 -5.84 3.40 -3.40
CA GLY A 150 -4.96 3.07 -4.51
C GLY A 150 -4.82 4.26 -5.45
N HIS A 151 -3.58 4.68 -5.69
CA HIS A 151 -3.25 5.50 -6.86
C HIS A 151 -2.62 4.60 -7.92
N HIS A 152 -3.21 4.62 -9.12
CA HIS A 152 -2.86 3.72 -10.20
C HIS A 152 -2.42 4.51 -11.44
N ALA A 153 -1.35 4.04 -12.07
CA ALA A 153 -0.86 4.54 -13.34
C ALA A 153 -0.59 3.37 -14.28
N PHE A 154 -1.20 3.41 -15.46
CA PHE A 154 -1.08 2.36 -16.47
C PHE A 154 -0.13 2.86 -17.55
N ASN A 155 1.10 2.34 -17.57
CA ASN A 155 2.16 2.79 -18.47
C ASN A 155 2.15 1.93 -19.73
N TYR A 156 1.52 2.46 -20.78
CA TYR A 156 1.59 1.90 -22.12
C TYR A 156 2.97 2.20 -22.72
N PRO A 157 3.53 1.33 -23.59
CA PRO A 157 4.84 1.56 -24.19
C PRO A 157 5.01 2.92 -24.90
N ASP A 158 3.93 3.44 -25.48
CA ASP A 158 3.88 4.73 -26.17
C ASP A 158 3.47 5.90 -25.27
N LYS A 159 2.94 5.64 -24.08
CA LYS A 159 2.37 6.64 -23.15
C LYS A 159 2.76 6.32 -21.70
N PRO A 160 4.03 6.51 -21.32
CA PRO A 160 4.44 6.43 -19.93
C PRO A 160 3.84 7.60 -19.14
N ILE A 161 3.44 7.33 -17.90
CA ILE A 161 2.88 8.31 -16.96
C ILE A 161 3.90 8.58 -15.85
N TYR A 162 4.15 7.58 -15.00
CA TYR A 162 5.22 7.57 -14.01
C TYR A 162 5.47 6.13 -13.51
N TRP A 163 6.60 5.90 -12.83
CA TRP A 163 6.99 4.57 -12.37
C TRP A 163 7.45 4.57 -10.91
N LYS A 164 8.52 3.83 -10.59
CA LYS A 164 8.91 3.54 -9.19
C LYS A 164 9.34 4.77 -8.42
N GLU A 165 10.07 5.67 -9.07
CA GLU A 165 10.66 6.85 -8.44
C GLU A 165 9.56 7.79 -7.92
N GLU A 166 8.64 8.18 -8.81
CA GLU A 166 7.54 9.08 -8.47
C GLU A 166 6.54 8.41 -7.52
N THR A 167 6.27 7.11 -7.69
CA THR A 167 5.40 6.36 -6.77
C THR A 167 5.93 6.40 -5.34
N THR A 168 7.24 6.15 -5.18
CA THR A 168 7.89 6.16 -3.88
C THR A 168 7.94 7.58 -3.31
N ALA A 169 8.22 8.58 -4.14
CA ALA A 169 8.21 9.99 -3.75
C ALA A 169 6.81 10.44 -3.29
N TYR A 170 5.74 10.10 -4.01
CA TYR A 170 4.37 10.41 -3.60
C TYR A 170 4.01 9.77 -2.27
N CYS A 171 4.36 8.49 -2.08
CA CYS A 171 4.14 7.82 -0.80
C CYS A 171 4.88 8.53 0.34
N HIS A 172 6.16 8.85 0.14
CA HIS A 172 6.96 9.52 1.16
C HIS A 172 6.43 10.92 1.48
N GLU A 173 6.02 11.67 0.47
CA GLU A 173 5.46 13.01 0.62
C GLU A 173 4.10 12.96 1.34
N PHE A 174 3.22 12.02 0.99
CA PHE A 174 1.96 11.82 1.68
C PHE A 174 2.19 11.57 3.18
N MET A 175 3.10 10.63 3.50
CA MET A 175 3.45 10.31 4.88
C MET A 175 4.03 11.50 5.65
N THR A 176 5.01 12.19 5.08
CA THR A 176 5.82 13.17 5.82
C THR A 176 5.25 14.58 5.75
N LYS A 177 4.69 14.99 4.61
CA LYS A 177 4.17 16.35 4.40
C LYS A 177 2.69 16.47 4.72
N THR A 178 1.89 15.47 4.37
CA THR A 178 0.44 15.49 4.62
C THR A 178 0.12 15.01 6.02
N LEU A 179 0.57 13.81 6.38
CA LEU A 179 0.29 13.22 7.70
C LEU A 179 1.27 13.69 8.78
N GLY A 180 2.47 14.17 8.40
CA GLY A 180 3.47 14.67 9.33
C GLY A 180 4.21 13.60 10.11
N VAL A 181 4.26 12.38 9.57
CA VAL A 181 5.04 11.28 10.14
C VAL A 181 6.52 11.62 10.08
N ASP A 182 7.25 11.38 11.17
CA ASP A 182 8.70 11.57 11.22
C ASP A 182 9.38 10.68 10.15
N PRO A 183 10.08 11.27 9.16
CA PRO A 183 10.75 10.52 8.10
C PRO A 183 11.67 9.41 8.63
N ILE A 184 12.37 9.62 9.75
CA ILE A 184 13.33 8.64 10.29
C ILE A 184 12.64 7.36 10.81
N SER A 185 11.33 7.45 11.09
CA SER A 185 10.54 6.31 11.54
C SER A 185 10.08 5.40 10.39
N ILE A 186 10.15 5.88 9.14
CA ILE A 186 9.63 5.21 7.96
C ILE A 186 10.70 4.29 7.37
N THR A 187 10.32 3.05 7.09
CA THR A 187 11.14 2.09 6.36
C THR A 187 10.41 1.59 5.11
N TYR A 188 11.18 1.22 4.10
CA TYR A 188 10.69 0.61 2.86
C TYR A 188 11.27 -0.79 2.74
N LYS A 189 10.50 -1.82 3.10
CA LYS A 189 10.94 -3.21 3.04
C LYS A 189 10.73 -3.76 1.63
N GLU A 190 11.76 -4.39 1.09
CA GLU A 190 11.71 -5.03 -0.23
C GLU A 190 10.89 -6.33 -0.13
N ALA A 191 9.96 -6.53 -1.06
CA ALA A 191 9.13 -7.72 -1.13
C ALA A 191 8.73 -8.00 -2.59
N PHE A 192 8.11 -9.16 -2.83
CA PHE A 192 7.53 -9.49 -4.13
C PHE A 192 6.05 -9.79 -3.95
N TRP A 193 5.22 -9.12 -4.74
CA TRP A 193 3.76 -9.28 -4.67
C TRP A 193 3.26 -10.09 -5.86
N SER A 194 2.25 -10.93 -5.60
CA SER A 194 1.53 -11.71 -6.62
C SER A 194 0.06 -11.86 -6.21
N GLY A 195 -0.86 -11.63 -7.15
CA GLY A 195 -2.30 -11.72 -6.93
C GLY A 195 -3.13 -11.36 -8.16
N GLY A 196 -4.31 -11.99 -8.29
CA GLY A 196 -5.27 -11.67 -9.35
C GLY A 196 -4.77 -11.91 -10.78
N GLY A 197 -3.74 -12.75 -10.96
CA GLY A 197 -3.10 -13.06 -12.26
C GLY A 197 -1.93 -12.17 -12.64
N ASN A 198 -1.50 -11.27 -11.76
CA ASN A 198 -0.37 -10.37 -11.98
C ASN A 198 0.60 -10.36 -10.80
N ALA A 199 1.83 -9.94 -11.05
CA ALA A 199 2.88 -9.89 -10.05
C ALA A 199 3.91 -8.79 -10.34
N GLY A 200 4.72 -8.46 -9.32
CA GLY A 200 5.81 -7.51 -9.45
C GLY A 200 6.61 -7.31 -8.15
N PRO A 201 7.82 -6.74 -8.25
CA PRO A 201 8.54 -6.27 -7.08
C PRO A 201 7.74 -5.17 -6.38
N CYS A 202 7.81 -5.14 -5.05
CA CYS A 202 7.10 -4.14 -4.25
C CYS A 202 7.91 -3.61 -3.06
N LEU A 203 7.50 -2.44 -2.57
CA LEU A 203 8.00 -1.83 -1.35
C LEU A 203 6.88 -1.76 -0.32
N GLU A 204 7.04 -2.46 0.81
CA GLU A 204 6.15 -2.30 1.96
C GLU A 204 6.62 -1.11 2.80
N VAL A 205 5.74 -0.13 2.99
CA VAL A 205 6.02 1.12 3.69
C VAL A 205 5.53 1.01 5.11
N ILE A 206 6.47 1.05 6.04
CA ILE A 206 6.25 0.65 7.43
C ILE A 206 6.65 1.80 8.36
N SER A 207 5.89 2.00 9.43
CA SER A 207 6.27 2.88 10.53
C SER A 207 5.77 2.30 11.86
N HIS A 208 6.61 2.39 12.91
CA HIS A 208 6.30 1.92 14.26
C HIS A 208 5.70 0.49 14.36
N GLY A 209 6.18 -0.46 13.54
CA GLY A 209 5.69 -1.84 13.55
C GLY A 209 4.51 -2.11 12.62
N LEU A 210 3.89 -1.08 12.05
CA LEU A 210 2.71 -1.21 11.20
C LEU A 210 3.05 -0.91 9.73
N GLU A 211 2.74 -1.85 8.86
CA GLU A 211 2.70 -1.64 7.41
C GLU A 211 1.49 -0.75 7.06
N LEU A 212 1.76 0.43 6.54
CA LEU A 212 0.76 1.46 6.22
C LEU A 212 0.41 1.48 4.73
N ALA A 213 1.38 1.13 3.88
CA ALA A 213 1.18 1.04 2.45
C ALA A 213 2.04 -0.04 1.80
N THR A 214 1.67 -0.48 0.60
CA THR A 214 2.48 -1.34 -0.28
C THR A 214 2.51 -0.71 -1.66
N LEU A 215 3.71 -0.55 -2.24
CA LEU A 215 3.92 0.01 -3.57
C LEU A 215 4.35 -1.11 -4.50
N VAL A 216 3.43 -1.65 -5.29
CA VAL A 216 3.67 -2.75 -6.23
C VAL A 216 3.92 -2.21 -7.63
N PHE A 217 5.01 -2.68 -8.23
CA PHE A 217 5.41 -2.33 -9.59
C PHE A 217 5.10 -3.51 -10.50
N MET A 218 3.82 -3.65 -10.86
CA MET A 218 3.34 -4.78 -11.65
C MET A 218 3.94 -4.74 -13.05
N GLN A 219 4.71 -5.77 -13.35
CA GLN A 219 5.38 -5.94 -14.63
C GLN A 219 5.31 -7.38 -15.12
N TYR A 220 4.65 -8.27 -14.38
CA TYR A 220 4.47 -9.66 -14.73
C TYR A 220 3.00 -10.08 -14.69
N LYS A 221 2.65 -10.99 -15.59
CA LYS A 221 1.48 -11.85 -15.55
C LYS A 221 1.94 -13.20 -15.00
N THR A 222 1.08 -13.84 -14.22
CA THR A 222 1.41 -15.13 -13.61
C THR A 222 0.17 -16.00 -13.44
N ASP A 223 0.34 -17.31 -13.56
CA ASP A 223 -0.61 -18.34 -13.20
C ASP A 223 -0.25 -19.07 -11.89
N GLY A 224 0.82 -18.62 -11.22
CA GLY A 224 1.34 -19.21 -9.99
C GLY A 224 2.66 -19.97 -10.17
N GLU A 225 3.03 -20.35 -11.39
CA GLU A 225 4.27 -21.09 -11.67
C GLU A 225 5.24 -20.28 -12.54
N GLU A 226 4.73 -19.55 -13.54
CA GLU A 226 5.55 -18.77 -14.46
C GLU A 226 5.32 -17.25 -14.37
N LEU A 227 6.34 -16.48 -14.74
CA LEU A 227 6.27 -15.02 -14.86
C LEU A 227 6.50 -14.61 -16.31
N GLU A 228 5.50 -14.00 -16.91
CA GLU A 228 5.58 -13.42 -18.25
C GLU A 228 5.52 -11.90 -18.14
N GLU A 229 6.38 -11.15 -18.84
CA GLU A 229 6.30 -9.69 -18.80
C GLU A 229 4.98 -9.17 -19.38
N THR A 230 4.37 -8.20 -18.68
CA THR A 230 3.14 -7.56 -19.16
C THR A 230 3.44 -6.48 -20.20
N PRO A 231 2.58 -6.31 -21.22
CA PRO A 231 2.75 -5.24 -22.20
C PRO A 231 2.58 -3.85 -21.58
N ILE A 232 1.86 -3.76 -20.46
CA ILE A 232 1.61 -2.53 -19.71
C ILE A 232 2.24 -2.69 -18.34
N LYS A 233 3.11 -1.76 -17.98
CA LYS A 233 3.67 -1.66 -16.64
C LYS A 233 2.72 -0.86 -15.76
N THR A 234 2.23 -1.45 -14.69
CA THR A 234 1.17 -0.84 -13.87
C THR A 234 1.69 -0.49 -12.48
N VAL A 235 1.51 0.77 -12.08
CA VAL A 235 1.67 1.17 -10.69
C VAL A 235 0.42 0.71 -9.94
N ASP A 236 0.63 -0.20 -9.01
CA ASP A 236 -0.41 -0.71 -8.13
C ASP A 236 -0.04 -0.39 -6.69
N THR A 237 -0.82 0.47 -6.06
CA THR A 237 -0.54 0.88 -4.69
C THR A 237 -1.67 0.51 -3.76
N TRP A 238 -1.26 0.18 -2.54
CA TRP A 238 -2.10 -0.19 -1.44
C TRP A 238 -1.89 0.79 -0.29
N TYR A 239 -2.94 1.45 0.18
CA TYR A 239 -2.93 2.30 1.37
C TYR A 239 -4.09 1.87 2.27
N GLY A 240 -3.78 1.32 3.45
CA GLY A 240 -4.82 0.89 4.38
C GLY A 240 -5.48 2.07 5.08
N ILE A 241 -6.64 2.52 4.61
CA ILE A 241 -7.28 3.75 5.13
C ILE A 241 -7.60 3.63 6.63
N GLU A 242 -8.09 2.48 7.07
CA GLU A 242 -8.31 2.18 8.49
C GLU A 242 -7.01 2.09 9.27
N ARG A 243 -5.94 1.56 8.66
CA ARG A 243 -4.62 1.53 9.30
C ARG A 243 -4.08 2.95 9.52
N TYR A 244 -4.29 3.86 8.57
CA TYR A 244 -3.94 5.28 8.76
C TYR A 244 -4.72 5.94 9.89
N ALA A 245 -6.03 5.70 9.95
CA ALA A 245 -6.85 6.18 11.06
C ALA A 245 -6.35 5.63 12.39
N TRP A 246 -6.15 4.31 12.50
CA TRP A 246 -5.62 3.66 13.70
C TRP A 246 -4.24 4.18 14.10
N PHE A 247 -3.31 4.26 13.15
CA PHE A 247 -1.97 4.77 13.35
C PHE A 247 -1.99 6.20 13.89
N SER A 248 -2.86 7.07 13.37
CA SER A 248 -3.00 8.44 13.82
C SER A 248 -3.62 8.57 15.22
N GLN A 249 -4.57 7.71 15.57
CA GLN A 249 -5.28 7.77 16.84
C GLN A 249 -4.51 7.11 17.99
N GLY A 250 -3.72 6.07 17.69
CA GLY A 250 -2.95 5.31 18.68
C GLY A 250 -3.81 4.48 19.63
N THR A 251 -5.04 4.14 19.25
CA THR A 251 -5.91 3.31 20.08
C THR A 251 -5.35 1.89 20.27
N PRO A 252 -5.79 1.14 21.29
CA PRO A 252 -5.31 -0.22 21.55
C PRO A 252 -5.49 -1.18 20.37
N SER A 253 -6.56 -1.01 19.58
CA SER A 253 -6.78 -1.76 18.35
C SER A 253 -7.34 -0.88 17.23
N CYS A 254 -7.22 -1.36 16.00
CA CYS A 254 -7.86 -0.73 14.84
C CYS A 254 -9.39 -0.72 14.98
N PHE A 255 -9.97 -1.72 15.65
CA PHE A 255 -11.42 -1.75 15.90
C PHE A 255 -11.88 -0.59 16.75
N ASP A 256 -11.08 -0.17 17.75
CA ASP A 256 -11.38 1.02 18.56
C ASP A 256 -11.32 2.30 17.72
N ALA A 257 -10.38 2.38 16.77
CA ALA A 257 -10.25 3.54 15.88
C ALA A 257 -11.40 3.67 14.87
N ILE A 258 -12.01 2.55 14.47
CA ILE A 258 -13.11 2.51 13.49
C ILE A 258 -14.48 2.55 14.17
N TYR A 259 -14.65 1.73 15.21
CA TYR A 259 -15.94 1.42 15.83
C TYR A 259 -16.03 1.85 17.30
N GLY A 260 -15.05 2.61 17.81
CA GLY A 260 -15.00 3.05 19.22
C GLY A 260 -16.31 3.68 19.72
N ASP A 261 -16.97 4.45 18.85
CA ASP A 261 -18.25 5.10 19.17
C ASP A 261 -19.46 4.14 19.18
N LEU A 262 -19.32 2.93 18.66
CA LEU A 262 -20.38 1.90 18.66
C LEU A 262 -20.35 1.01 19.91
N TYR A 263 -19.23 0.98 20.64
CA TYR A 263 -19.15 0.21 21.88
C TYR A 263 -19.88 0.92 23.02
N PRO A 264 -20.59 0.19 23.90
CA PRO A 264 -21.07 0.76 25.16
C PRO A 264 -19.87 1.23 26.00
N LYS A 265 -19.92 2.47 26.47
CA LYS A 265 -18.90 3.05 27.37
C LYS A 265 -19.14 2.64 28.82
#